data_AF-A0A523VYU2-F1
#
_entry.id   AF-A0A523VYU2-F1
#
_cell.length_a   1.000
_cell.length_b   1.000
_cell.length_c   1.000
_cell.angle_alpha   90.00
_cell.angle_beta   90.00
_cell.angle_gamma   90.00
#
_symmetry.space_group_name_H-M   'P 1'
#
loop_
_entity.id
_entity.type
_entity.pdbx_description
1 polymer ?
#
loop_
_entity_poly.entity_id
_entity_poly.type
_entity_poly.pdbx_seq_one_letter_code
_entity_poly.pdbx_strand_id
1 'polypeptide(L)' 'MDIIGAGDFAVTNYDGKTVFSYKIPSAERIDFAEEARKEGTFRGSPKIGRNALCPCGSGKKYKNCCLAKKK' A
#
# COMPACT_ATOMS: atom_id res chain seq x y z
N MET A 1 -19.15 -28.85 -8.35
CA MET A 1 -17.76 -28.87 -8.84
C MET A 1 -17.05 -27.70 -8.18
N ASP A 2 -16.02 -27.94 -7.37
CA ASP A 2 -15.28 -26.85 -6.74
C ASP A 2 -14.23 -26.32 -7.73
N ILE A 3 -14.61 -25.28 -8.47
CA ILE A 3 -13.71 -24.66 -9.44
C ILE A 3 -12.58 -23.90 -8.75
N ILE A 4 -12.76 -23.43 -7.50
CA ILE A 4 -11.80 -22.56 -6.82
C ILE A 4 -10.51 -23.33 -6.50
N GLY A 5 -10.61 -24.60 -6.13
CA GLY A 5 -9.46 -25.46 -5.84
C GLY A 5 -8.63 -25.89 -7.06
N ALA A 6 -9.07 -25.58 -8.29
CA ALA A 6 -8.37 -26.02 -9.51
C ALA A 6 -7.19 -25.12 -9.91
N GLY A 7 -7.03 -23.97 -9.27
CA GLY A 7 -6.17 -22.90 -9.77
C GLY A 7 -6.03 -21.71 -8.83
N ASP A 8 -5.31 -20.70 -9.29
CA ASP A 8 -5.00 -19.52 -8.50
C ASP A 8 -5.97 -18.38 -8.86
N PHE A 9 -6.70 -17.90 -7.86
CA PHE A 9 -7.54 -16.71 -7.97
C PHE A 9 -6.84 -15.52 -7.33
N ALA A 10 -6.62 -14.45 -8.10
CA ALA A 10 -5.98 -13.23 -7.63
C ALA A 10 -6.82 -12.00 -7.95
N VAL A 11 -6.87 -11.07 -6.98
CA VAL A 11 -7.45 -9.74 -7.14
C VAL A 11 -6.31 -8.74 -7.14
N THR A 12 -6.11 -8.05 -8.27
CA THR A 12 -4.96 -7.16 -8.48
C THR A 12 -5.42 -5.77 -8.91
N ASN A 13 -4.58 -4.76 -8.72
CA ASN A 13 -4.75 -3.45 -9.36
C ASN A 13 -3.90 -3.43 -10.63
N TYR A 14 -4.56 -3.37 -11.79
CA TYR A 14 -3.90 -3.26 -13.09
C TYR A 14 -4.44 -2.03 -13.81
N ASP A 15 -3.56 -1.09 -14.15
CA ASP A 15 -3.93 0.19 -14.78
C ASP A 15 -5.02 0.95 -13.99
N GLY A 16 -4.90 0.94 -12.65
CA GLY A 16 -5.86 1.60 -11.75
C GLY A 16 -7.20 0.89 -11.61
N LYS A 17 -7.42 -0.24 -12.30
CA LYS A 17 -8.67 -1.02 -12.25
C LYS A 17 -8.49 -2.26 -11.38
N THR A 18 -9.54 -2.60 -10.64
CA THR A 18 -9.62 -3.90 -9.94
C THR A 18 -9.80 -5.00 -10.98
N VAL A 19 -8.82 -5.89 -11.09
CA VAL A 19 -8.82 -7.01 -12.01
C VAL A 19 -8.84 -8.33 -11.24
N PHE A 20 -9.76 -9.20 -11.63
CA PHE A 20 -9.87 -10.56 -11.13
C PHE A 20 -9.27 -11.50 -12.16
N SER A 21 -8.22 -12.22 -11.77
CA SER A 21 -7.54 -13.19 -12.63
C SER A 21 -7.67 -14.59 -12.06
N TYR A 22 -7.91 -15.57 -12.94
CA TYR A 22 -7.94 -16.98 -12.60
C TYR A 22 -6.95 -17.74 -13.49
N LYS A 23 -6.03 -18.49 -12.88
CA LYS A 23 -4.99 -19.26 -13.59
C LYS A 23 -5.13 -20.74 -13.28
N ILE A 24 -5.16 -21.57 -14.32
CA ILE A 24 -5.19 -23.04 -14.21
C ILE A 24 -4.05 -23.62 -15.06
N PRO A 25 -3.26 -24.58 -14.54
CA PRO A 25 -3.28 -25.10 -13.17
C PRO A 25 -2.73 -24.08 -12.16
N SER A 26 -2.95 -24.34 -10.87
CA SER A 26 -2.24 -23.61 -9.81
C SER A 26 -0.74 -23.75 -10.04
N ALA A 27 -0.03 -22.62 -10.03
CA ALA A 27 1.41 -22.59 -10.26
C ALA A 27 2.19 -22.64 -8.94
N GLU A 28 1.78 -21.86 -7.95
CA GLU A 28 2.42 -21.76 -6.64
C GLU A 28 1.50 -21.12 -5.61
N ARG A 29 1.94 -21.08 -4.34
CA ARG A 29 1.20 -20.40 -3.26
C ARG A 29 1.42 -18.89 -3.36
N ILE A 30 0.36 -18.15 -3.66
CA ILE A 30 0.37 -16.68 -3.76
C ILE A 30 -0.05 -16.05 -2.41
N ASP A 31 0.81 -15.20 -1.82
CA ASP A 31 0.51 -14.41 -0.62
C ASP A 31 0.99 -12.96 -0.79
N PHE A 32 0.13 -12.14 -1.40
CA PHE A 32 0.40 -10.72 -1.65
C PHE A 32 0.66 -9.91 -0.36
N ALA A 33 0.15 -10.37 0.80
CA ALA A 33 0.34 -9.67 2.06
C ALA A 33 1.76 -9.88 2.61
N GLU A 34 2.29 -11.09 2.49
CA GLU A 34 3.67 -11.37 2.85
C GLU A 34 4.67 -10.65 1.93
N GLU A 35 4.41 -10.66 0.62
CA GLU A 35 5.21 -9.95 -0.38
C GLU A 35 5.27 -8.44 -0.10
N ALA A 36 4.12 -7.80 0.14
CA ALA A 36 4.06 -6.37 0.47
C ALA A 36 4.82 -6.03 1.76
N ARG A 37 4.86 -6.95 2.74
CA ARG A 37 5.65 -6.78 3.97
C ARG A 37 7.15 -6.85 3.69
N LYS A 38 7.60 -7.74 2.80
CA LYS A 38 9.02 -7.87 2.40
C LYS A 38 9.52 -6.64 1.66
N GLU A 39 8.73 -6.10 0.73
CA GLU A 39 9.13 -4.93 -0.07
C GLU A 39 9.06 -3.60 0.70
N GLY A 40 8.47 -3.59 1.90
CA GLY A 40 8.37 -2.38 2.73
C GLY A 40 7.54 -1.26 2.09
N THR A 41 6.75 -1.58 1.05
CA THR A 41 5.94 -0.65 0.25
C THR A 41 4.85 0.05 1.07
N PHE A 42 4.48 -0.53 2.22
CA PHE A 42 3.56 0.08 3.20
C PHE A 42 4.25 0.86 4.33
N ARG A 43 5.48 1.34 4.14
CA ARG A 43 5.99 2.41 4.99
C ARG A 43 5.25 3.70 4.63
N GLY A 44 4.07 3.88 5.22
CA GLY A 44 3.34 5.15 5.18
C GLY A 44 4.33 6.30 5.40
N SER A 45 4.19 7.34 4.58
CA SER A 45 5.04 8.54 4.55
C SER A 45 5.77 8.78 5.87
N PRO A 46 7.11 8.96 5.88
CA PRO A 46 7.90 8.99 7.09
C PRO A 46 7.20 9.84 8.15
N LYS A 47 6.93 9.24 9.31
CA LYS A 47 6.20 9.87 10.41
C LYS A 47 6.98 11.10 10.86
N ILE A 48 6.65 12.25 10.27
CA ILE A 48 7.36 13.48 10.57
C ILE A 48 7.00 13.92 11.99
N GLY A 49 8.04 14.09 12.81
CA GLY A 49 7.87 14.48 14.20
C GLY A 49 7.14 15.82 14.30
N ARG A 50 6.21 15.95 15.25
CA ARG A 50 5.38 17.16 15.45
C ARG A 50 6.23 18.44 15.58
N ASN A 51 7.44 18.35 16.15
CA ASN A 51 8.37 19.48 16.34
C ASN A 51 9.43 19.64 15.22
N ALA A 52 9.52 18.73 14.25
CA ALA A 52 10.48 18.83 13.15
C ALA A 52 10.18 20.02 12.24
N LEU A 53 11.18 20.49 11.49
CA LEU A 53 10.96 21.49 10.44
C LEU A 53 9.95 20.98 9.42
N CYS A 54 9.04 21.85 9.00
CA CYS A 54 7.99 21.49 8.07
C CYS A 54 8.55 21.31 6.65
N PRO A 55 8.19 20.22 5.93
CA PRO A 55 8.77 19.89 4.63
C PRO A 55 8.28 20.80 3.50
N CYS A 56 7.33 21.70 3.77
CA CYS A 56 6.90 22.72 2.82
C CYS A 56 7.88 23.91 2.69
N GLY A 57 9.03 23.87 3.38
CA GLY A 57 10.04 24.92 3.30
C GLY A 57 9.70 26.21 4.06
N SER A 58 8.62 26.24 4.85
CA SER A 58 8.19 27.44 5.57
C SER A 58 9.08 27.88 6.74
N GLY A 59 10.10 27.09 7.10
CA GLY A 59 10.93 27.30 8.30
C GLY A 59 10.20 27.09 9.64
N LYS A 60 8.90 26.79 9.63
CA LYS A 60 8.08 26.57 10.84
C LYS A 60 8.12 25.10 11.26
N LYS A 61 7.90 24.82 12.56
CA LYS A 61 7.70 23.44 13.05
C LYS A 61 6.46 22.84 12.39
N TYR A 62 6.47 21.54 12.07
CA TYR A 62 5.39 20.83 11.38
C TYR A 62 4.03 21.05 12.05
N LYS A 63 4.00 21.02 13.39
CA LYS A 63 2.80 21.32 14.21
C LYS A 63 2.18 22.68 14.02
N ASN A 64 2.96 23.68 13.63
CA ASN A 64 2.54 25.06 13.46
C ASN A 64 2.38 25.44 11.97
N CYS A 65 2.46 24.45 11.08
CA CYS A 65 2.36 24.65 9.63
C CYS A 65 1.36 23.66 9.03
N CYS A 66 1.81 22.68 8.25
CA CYS A 66 0.93 21.74 7.55
C CYS A 66 0.03 20.92 8.49
N LEU A 67 0.42 20.67 9.75
CA LEU A 67 -0.43 19.96 10.70
C LEU A 67 -1.55 20.85 11.29
N ALA A 68 -1.32 22.16 11.44
CA ALA A 68 -2.30 23.12 11.96
C ALA A 68 -3.30 23.60 10.90
N LYS A 69 -3.01 23.41 9.61
CA LYS A 69 -3.90 23.79 8.50
C LYS A 69 -5.15 22.90 8.34
N LYS A 70 -5.33 21.88 9.20
CA LYS A 70 -6.59 21.13 9.29
C LYS A 70 -7.59 21.91 10.15
N LYS A 71 -8.24 22.90 9.57
CA LYS A 71 -9.51 23.46 10.06
C LYS A 71 -10.53 23.37 8.95
#